data_AF-A0A1M5M100-F1
#
_entry.id   AF-A0A1M5M100-F1
#
_cell.length_a   1.000
_cell.length_b   1.000
_cell.length_c   1.000
_cell.angle_alpha   90.00
_cell.angle_beta   90.00
_cell.angle_gamma   90.00
#
_symmetry.space_group_name_H-M   'P 1'
#
loop_
_entity.id
_entity.type
_entity.pdbx_description
1 polymer ?
#
loop_
_entity_poly.entity_id
_entity_poly.type
_entity_poly.pdbx_seq_one_letter_code
_entity_poly.pdbx_strand_id
1 'polypeptide(L)'
;MAADPHLEPIRLLPLPSRRPVPSFLVDVDGTAAADRALNWALREAARREGTVLAVAAVDAPGEAGRAAALARADAAVVRAVAETGVAGRVRTVVAERALLDALGTAGRGGDLVLVNGTGRALLRPVAPRFPGRRPGSGA
;
A
#
# COMPACT_ATOMS: atom_id res chain seq x y z
N MET A 1 -21.34 -8.08 58.89
CA MET A 1 -20.69 -7.14 57.96
C MET A 1 -20.01 -8.00 56.89
N ALA A 2 -20.68 -8.22 55.76
CA ALA A 2 -20.15 -9.07 54.69
C ALA A 2 -19.13 -8.26 53.88
N ALA A 3 -17.93 -8.82 53.66
CA ALA A 3 -16.87 -8.18 52.91
C ALA A 3 -17.27 -8.06 51.43
N ASP A 4 -17.15 -6.85 50.89
CA ASP A 4 -17.41 -6.52 49.48
C ASP A 4 -16.30 -7.14 48.62
N PRO A 5 -16.60 -8.02 47.64
CA PRO A 5 -15.56 -8.63 46.82
C PRO A 5 -14.90 -7.56 45.95
N HIS A 6 -13.62 -7.33 46.19
CA HIS A 6 -12.78 -6.45 45.39
C HIS A 6 -12.76 -6.94 43.92
N LEU A 7 -13.53 -6.27 43.06
CA LEU A 7 -13.51 -6.48 41.62
C LEU A 7 -12.25 -5.82 41.05
N GLU A 8 -11.23 -6.62 40.73
CA GLU A 8 -10.07 -6.11 40.01
C GLU A 8 -10.44 -5.81 38.53
N PRO A 9 -10.02 -4.66 37.98
CA PRO A 9 -10.26 -4.33 36.58
C PRO A 9 -9.53 -5.30 35.65
N ILE A 10 -10.28 -6.02 34.83
CA ILE A 10 -9.72 -6.81 33.73
C ILE A 10 -9.08 -5.85 32.72
N ARG A 11 -7.76 -5.91 32.60
CA ARG A 11 -7.04 -5.24 31.51
C ARG A 11 -7.19 -6.06 30.25
N LEU A 12 -8.13 -5.66 29.38
CA LEU A 12 -8.24 -6.22 28.04
C LEU A 12 -6.98 -5.84 27.25
N LEU A 13 -6.21 -6.83 26.81
CA LEU A 13 -5.17 -6.62 25.82
C LEU A 13 -5.83 -6.13 24.52
N PRO A 14 -5.27 -5.12 23.84
CA PRO A 14 -5.80 -4.65 22.57
C PRO A 14 -5.91 -5.83 21.60
N LEU A 15 -7.14 -6.11 21.14
CA LEU A 15 -7.33 -7.09 20.09
C LEU A 15 -6.62 -6.57 18.83
N PRO A 16 -5.78 -7.38 18.16
CA PRO A 16 -5.16 -6.95 16.93
C PRO A 16 -6.25 -6.56 15.93
N SER A 17 -6.05 -5.41 15.26
CA SER A 17 -6.96 -4.96 14.21
C SER A 17 -7.12 -6.08 13.18
N ARG A 18 -8.34 -6.55 12.98
CA ARG A 18 -8.66 -7.52 11.92
C ARG A 18 -8.66 -6.88 10.53
N ARG A 19 -8.52 -5.55 10.44
CA ARG A 19 -8.59 -4.83 9.19
C ARG A 19 -7.22 -4.83 8.52
N PRO A 20 -7.10 -5.29 7.27
CA PRO A 20 -5.85 -5.18 6.52
C PRO A 20 -5.41 -3.71 6.46
N VAL A 21 -4.13 -3.49 6.70
CA VAL A 21 -3.52 -2.16 6.59
C VAL A 21 -3.43 -1.80 5.10
N PRO A 22 -3.94 -0.65 4.65
CA PRO A 22 -3.99 -0.32 3.24
C PRO A 22 -2.58 -0.06 2.69
N SER A 23 -2.34 -0.54 1.47
CA SER A 23 -1.15 -0.20 0.70
C SER A 23 -1.53 0.74 -0.44
N PHE A 24 -0.76 1.80 -0.67
CA PHE A 24 -0.96 2.77 -1.73
C PHE A 24 0.15 2.60 -2.76
N LEU A 25 -0.19 2.19 -3.98
CA LEU A 25 0.74 2.10 -5.10
C LEU A 25 0.62 3.40 -5.90
N VAL A 26 1.72 4.15 -6.04
CA VAL A 26 1.72 5.46 -6.68
C VAL A 26 2.71 5.46 -7.84
N ASP A 27 2.25 5.81 -9.04
CA ASP A 27 3.16 6.06 -10.16
C ASP A 27 3.90 7.38 -9.98
N VAL A 28 5.23 7.33 -10.08
CA VAL A 28 6.12 8.51 -10.00
C VAL A 28 6.79 8.74 -11.34
N ASP A 29 6.03 9.31 -12.27
CA ASP A 29 6.48 9.65 -13.63
C ASP A 29 7.21 11.01 -13.71
N GLY A 30 7.31 11.74 -12.59
CA GLY A 30 7.94 13.06 -12.51
C GLY A 30 7.02 14.22 -12.92
N THR A 31 5.75 13.96 -13.19
CA THR A 31 4.76 15.00 -13.47
C THR A 31 4.24 15.64 -12.18
N ALA A 32 3.76 16.88 -12.27
CA ALA A 32 3.10 17.56 -11.14
C ALA A 32 1.84 16.81 -10.65
N ALA A 33 1.20 16.01 -11.51
CA ALA A 33 0.08 15.18 -11.13
C ALA A 33 0.53 14.00 -10.25
N ALA A 34 1.64 13.35 -10.60
CA ALA A 34 2.27 12.32 -9.77
C ALA A 34 2.76 12.87 -8.42
N ASP A 35 3.33 14.08 -8.38
CA ASP A 35 3.73 14.72 -7.13
C ASP A 35 2.52 14.93 -6.19
N ARG A 36 1.40 15.45 -6.71
CA ARG A 36 0.16 15.60 -5.92
C ARG A 36 -0.40 14.27 -5.46
N ALA A 37 -0.34 13.25 -6.32
CA ALA A 37 -0.77 11.89 -5.99
C ALA A 37 0.07 11.29 -4.86
N LEU A 38 1.39 11.46 -4.90
CA LEU A 38 2.32 11.01 -3.88
C LEU A 38 2.09 11.74 -2.55
N ASN A 39 1.95 13.07 -2.57
CA ASN A 39 1.65 13.86 -1.38
C ASN A 39 0.33 13.43 -0.72
N TRP A 40 -0.71 13.16 -1.52
CA TRP A 40 -1.96 12.63 -1.02
C TRP A 40 -1.77 11.23 -0.40
N ALA A 41 -1.08 10.34 -1.09
CA ALA A 41 -0.87 8.96 -0.63
C ALA A 41 -0.08 8.92 0.68
N LEU A 42 0.93 9.77 0.87
CA LEU A 42 1.67 9.87 2.13
C LEU A 42 0.76 10.29 3.29
N ARG A 43 -0.03 11.36 3.11
CA ARG A 43 -0.98 11.83 4.13
C ARG A 43 -2.02 10.76 4.45
N GLU A 44 -2.51 10.06 3.43
CA GLU A 44 -3.51 9.01 3.62
C GLU A 44 -2.94 7.75 4.28
N ALA A 45 -1.71 7.38 3.94
CA ALA A 45 -0.99 6.31 4.60
C ALA A 45 -0.77 6.64 6.08
N ALA A 46 -0.32 7.85 6.44
CA ALA A 46 -0.20 8.25 7.83
C ALA A 46 -1.53 8.18 8.59
N ARG A 47 -2.61 8.63 7.96
CA ARG A 47 -3.97 8.61 8.56
C ARG A 47 -4.51 7.21 8.81
N ARG A 48 -4.12 6.23 7.99
CA ARG A 48 -4.64 4.85 8.03
C ARG A 48 -3.61 3.81 8.44
N GLU A 49 -2.47 4.27 8.97
CA GLU A 49 -1.31 3.44 9.32
C GLU A 49 -0.79 2.59 8.14
N GLY A 50 -1.07 3.05 6.91
CA GLY A 50 -0.78 2.42 5.64
C GLY A 50 0.68 2.45 5.21
N THR A 51 0.96 1.83 4.06
CA THR A 51 2.28 1.86 3.39
C THR A 51 2.15 2.45 2.00
N VAL A 52 3.12 3.26 1.58
CA VAL A 52 3.21 3.78 0.20
C VAL A 52 4.29 3.01 -0.57
N LEU A 53 3.95 2.56 -1.76
CA LEU A 53 4.84 2.00 -2.76
C LEU A 53 4.93 2.99 -3.93
N ALA A 54 6.00 3.78 -3.99
CA ALA A 54 6.28 4.69 -5.09
C ALA A 54 6.95 3.91 -6.24
N VAL A 55 6.29 3.88 -7.39
CA VAL A 55 6.66 3.06 -8.54
C VAL A 55 7.14 3.96 -9.67
N ALA A 56 8.42 3.85 -10.02
CA ALA A 56 8.91 4.41 -11.27
C ALA A 56 8.62 3.41 -12.40
N ALA A 57 7.55 3.65 -13.15
CA ALA A 57 7.20 2.80 -14.28
C ALA A 57 8.00 3.18 -15.54
N VAL A 58 8.56 2.17 -16.19
CA VAL A 58 9.52 2.30 -17.31
C VAL A 58 9.23 1.28 -18.41
N ASP A 59 9.56 1.65 -19.65
CA ASP A 59 9.45 0.76 -20.82
C ASP A 59 10.78 0.04 -21.06
N ALA A 60 10.80 -1.28 -20.84
CA ALA A 60 11.95 -2.17 -21.09
C ALA A 60 13.33 -1.58 -20.69
N PRO A 61 13.54 -1.21 -19.41
CA PRO A 61 14.77 -0.56 -19.00
C PRO A 61 15.94 -1.54 -19.02
N GLY A 62 17.08 -1.11 -19.57
CA GLY A 62 18.37 -1.69 -19.16
C GLY A 62 18.70 -1.31 -17.71
N GLU A 63 19.68 -1.98 -17.10
CA GLU A 63 20.08 -1.76 -15.69
C GLU A 63 20.33 -0.29 -15.34
N ALA A 64 21.04 0.46 -16.20
CA ALA A 64 21.29 1.89 -15.99
C ALA A 64 19.98 2.72 -15.97
N GLY A 65 19.02 2.40 -16.84
CA GLY A 65 17.71 3.04 -16.86
C GLY A 65 16.90 2.70 -15.61
N ARG A 66 17.00 1.46 -15.11
CA ARG A 66 16.37 1.02 -13.87
C ARG A 66 16.94 1.77 -12.66
N ALA A 67 18.27 1.90 -12.56
CA ALA A 67 18.92 2.64 -11.48
C ALA A 67 18.53 4.14 -11.51
N ALA A 68 18.54 4.77 -12.69
CA ALA A 68 18.13 6.16 -12.84
C ALA A 68 16.64 6.39 -12.49
N ALA A 69 15.78 5.44 -12.84
CA ALA A 69 14.36 5.48 -12.48
C ALA A 69 14.15 5.36 -10.97
N LEU A 70 14.89 4.46 -10.30
CA LEU A 70 14.83 4.32 -8.85
C LEU A 70 15.31 5.59 -8.14
N ALA A 71 16.45 6.15 -8.55
CA ALA A 71 16.97 7.40 -7.98
C ALA A 71 16.00 8.57 -8.12
N ARG A 72 15.29 8.66 -9.25
CA ARG A 72 14.21 9.66 -9.44
C ARG A 72 13.03 9.42 -8.50
N ALA A 73 12.62 8.16 -8.29
CA ALA A 73 11.57 7.83 -7.34
C ALA A 73 11.97 8.20 -5.91
N ASP A 74 13.20 7.88 -5.50
CA ASP A 74 13.72 8.25 -4.17
C ASP A 74 13.74 9.77 -3.98
N ALA A 75 14.21 10.53 -4.98
CA ALA A 75 14.20 11.98 -4.93
C ALA A 75 12.77 12.57 -4.84
N ALA A 76 11.80 11.98 -5.55
CA ALA A 76 10.40 12.39 -5.45
C ALA A 76 9.82 12.12 -4.05
N VAL A 77 10.15 10.97 -3.43
CA VAL A 77 9.75 10.67 -2.05
C VAL A 77 10.36 11.67 -1.07
N VAL A 78 11.66 11.99 -1.18
CA VAL A 78 12.31 12.96 -0.30
C VAL A 78 11.63 14.32 -0.39
N ARG A 79 11.35 14.80 -1.61
CA ARG A 79 10.62 16.06 -1.83
C ARG A 79 9.22 16.02 -1.22
N ALA A 80 8.47 14.94 -1.47
CA ALA A 80 7.13 14.78 -0.93
C ALA A 80 7.10 14.72 0.62
N VAL A 81 8.08 14.08 1.24
CA VAL A 81 8.25 14.08 2.71
C VAL A 81 8.53 15.48 3.22
N ALA A 82 9.43 16.23 2.56
CA ALA A 82 9.72 17.61 2.93
C ALA A 82 8.49 18.52 2.80
N GLU A 83 7.68 18.34 1.75
CA GLU A 83 6.47 19.13 1.51
C GLU A 83 5.31 18.78 2.46
N THR A 84 5.19 17.51 2.85
CA THR A 84 4.06 17.04 3.66
C THR A 84 4.36 16.94 5.15
N GLY A 85 5.63 16.86 5.53
CA GLY A 85 6.08 16.54 6.89
C GLY A 85 5.82 15.09 7.31
N VAL A 86 5.40 14.22 6.38
CA VAL A 86 4.98 12.84 6.70
C VAL A 86 6.08 11.84 6.34
N ALA A 87 6.75 11.28 7.35
CA ALA A 87 7.72 10.18 7.20
C ALA A 87 7.06 8.83 7.54
N GLY A 88 6.15 8.38 6.68
CA GLY A 88 5.47 7.08 6.83
C GLY A 88 6.29 5.89 6.32
N ARG A 89 5.69 4.69 6.32
CA ARG A 89 6.28 3.51 5.65
C ARG A 89 6.22 3.73 4.14
N VAL A 90 7.36 4.01 3.51
CA VAL A 90 7.48 4.20 2.07
C VAL A 90 8.52 3.23 1.50
N ARG A 91 8.23 2.67 0.32
CA ARG A 91 9.17 1.88 -0.47
C ARG A 91 9.17 2.41 -1.90
N THR A 92 10.34 2.41 -2.53
CA THR A 92 10.51 2.76 -3.95
C THR A 92 10.82 1.50 -4.75
N VAL A 93 10.21 1.38 -5.92
CA VAL A 93 10.41 0.24 -6.82
C VAL A 93 10.36 0.68 -8.28
N VAL A 94 11.00 -0.11 -9.14
CA VAL A 94 10.90 0.05 -10.59
C VAL A 94 10.10 -1.12 -11.15
N ALA A 95 9.09 -0.80 -11.96
CA ALA A 95 8.21 -1.77 -12.59
C ALA A 95 8.04 -1.45 -14.09
N GLU A 96 7.58 -2.43 -14.85
CA GLU A 96 7.23 -2.20 -16.25
C GLU A 96 5.94 -1.37 -16.36
N ARG A 97 5.92 -0.43 -17.32
CA ARG A 97 4.74 0.40 -17.61
C ARG A 97 3.50 -0.44 -17.90
N ALA A 98 3.64 -1.47 -18.74
CA ALA A 98 2.55 -2.36 -19.11
C ALA A 98 1.92 -3.07 -17.89
N LEU A 99 2.72 -3.44 -16.89
CA LEU A 99 2.20 -4.03 -15.65
C LEU A 99 1.35 -3.01 -14.88
N LEU A 100 1.81 -1.77 -14.77
CA LEU A 100 1.09 -0.72 -14.07
C LEU A 100 -0.24 -0.40 -14.75
N ASP A 101 -0.26 -0.34 -16.07
CA ASP A 101 -1.47 -0.11 -16.87
C ASP A 101 -2.46 -1.29 -16.73
N ALA A 102 -1.95 -2.53 -16.74
CA ALA A 102 -2.76 -3.72 -16.49
C ALA A 102 -3.38 -3.71 -15.08
N LEU A 103 -2.64 -3.28 -14.06
CA LEU A 103 -3.18 -3.12 -12.71
C LEU A 103 -4.27 -2.03 -12.66
N GLY A 104 -4.07 -0.91 -13.36
CA GLY A 104 -5.05 0.17 -13.43
C GLY A 104 -6.37 -0.25 -14.09
N THR A 105 -6.30 -1.06 -15.13
CA THR A 105 -7.49 -1.58 -15.82
C THR A 105 -8.18 -2.71 -15.06
N ALA A 106 -7.43 -3.55 -14.34
CA ALA A 106 -7.96 -4.67 -13.56
C ALA A 106 -8.60 -4.26 -12.22
N GLY A 107 -8.45 -3.00 -11.81
CA GLY A 107 -8.80 -2.57 -10.45
C GLY A 107 -10.27 -2.62 -10.11
N ARG A 108 -10.69 -3.61 -9.31
CA ARG A 108 -11.92 -3.54 -8.52
C ARG A 108 -11.79 -4.19 -7.13
N GLY A 109 -12.03 -3.39 -6.08
CA GLY A 109 -12.43 -3.80 -4.72
C GLY A 109 -11.38 -4.55 -3.89
N GLY A 110 -10.53 -3.83 -3.14
CA GLY A 110 -9.68 -4.42 -2.10
C GLY A 110 -8.80 -3.44 -1.32
N ASP A 111 -7.75 -3.97 -0.66
CA ASP A 111 -6.89 -3.28 0.33
C ASP A 111 -5.67 -2.56 -0.26
N LEU A 112 -5.47 -2.67 -1.57
CA LEU A 112 -4.41 -1.99 -2.33
C LEU A 112 -5.04 -0.87 -3.18
N VAL A 113 -4.54 0.35 -3.07
CA VAL A 113 -5.02 1.52 -3.81
C VAL A 113 -3.97 1.93 -4.83
N LEU A 114 -4.27 1.79 -6.12
CA LEU A 114 -3.49 2.41 -7.18
C LEU A 114 -3.84 3.90 -7.26
N VAL A 115 -2.84 4.76 -7.31
CA VAL A 115 -2.95 6.21 -7.47
C VAL A 115 -2.07 6.59 -8.65
N ASN A 116 -2.66 7.25 -9.64
CA ASN A 116 -1.94 7.78 -10.80
C ASN A 116 -2.32 9.24 -11.01
N GLY A 117 -1.69 9.90 -12.00
CA GLY A 117 -1.98 11.29 -12.32
C GLY A 117 -3.42 11.56 -12.78
N THR A 118 -4.18 10.51 -13.14
CA THR A 118 -5.54 10.60 -13.68
C THR A 118 -6.64 10.17 -12.71
N GLY A 119 -6.31 9.56 -11.57
CA GLY A 119 -7.30 9.05 -10.62
C GLY A 119 -6.78 8.01 -9.61
N ARG A 120 -7.72 7.24 -9.05
CA ARG A 120 -7.46 6.21 -8.02
C ARG A 120 -8.29 4.96 -8.30
N ALA A 121 -7.70 3.78 -8.14
CA ALA A 121 -8.37 2.49 -8.30
C ALA A 121 -8.09 1.56 -7.11
N LEU A 122 -9.10 0.80 -6.67
CA LEU A 122 -8.96 -0.21 -5.61
C LEU A 122 -8.72 -1.59 -6.21
N LEU A 123 -7.64 -2.26 -5.82
CA LEU A 123 -7.25 -3.59 -6.30
C LEU A 123 -7.63 -4.67 -5.28
N ARG A 124 -8.29 -5.73 -5.74
CA ARG A 124 -8.63 -6.90 -4.91
C ARG A 124 -7.42 -7.80 -4.71
N PRO A 125 -7.13 -8.25 -3.48
CA PRO A 125 -6.31 -9.44 -3.29
C PRO A 125 -6.99 -10.63 -3.97
N VAL A 126 -6.35 -11.21 -5.00
CA VAL A 126 -6.76 -12.53 -5.48
C VAL A 126 -6.47 -13.49 -4.34
N ALA A 127 -7.52 -13.98 -3.67
CA ALA A 127 -7.36 -15.01 -2.65
C ALA A 127 -6.61 -16.20 -3.29
N PRO A 128 -5.55 -16.73 -2.66
CA PRO A 128 -4.90 -17.93 -3.13
C PRO A 128 -5.95 -19.03 -3.28
N ARG A 129 -6.17 -19.53 -4.51
CA ARG A 129 -6.99 -20.71 -4.73
C ARG A 129 -6.17 -21.90 -4.25
N PHE A 130 -6.24 -22.21 -2.96
CA PHE A 130 -5.78 -23.50 -2.48
C PHE A 130 -6.72 -24.55 -3.07
N PRO A 131 -6.24 -25.51 -3.89
CA PRO A 131 -7.03 -26.68 -4.23
C PRO A 131 -7.17 -27.52 -2.95
N GLY A 132 -8.21 -27.22 -2.17
CA GLY A 132 -8.51 -27.96 -0.95
C GLY A 132 -8.79 -29.43 -1.30
N ARG A 133 -7.95 -30.34 -0.79
CA ARG A 133 -8.30 -31.76 -0.69
C ARG A 133 -9.62 -31.84 0.09
N ARG A 134 -10.66 -32.40 -0.54
CA ARG A 134 -11.89 -32.80 0.17
C ARG A 134 -11.49 -33.77 1.28
N PRO A 135 -11.80 -33.53 2.56
CA PRO A 135 -11.75 -34.61 3.53
C PRO A 135 -12.76 -35.67 3.09
N GLY A 136 -12.29 -36.90 2.90
CA GLY A 136 -13.15 -38.04 2.61
C GLY A 136 -14.17 -38.19 3.73
N SER A 137 -15.44 -38.27 3.37
CA SER A 137 -16.49 -38.72 4.28
C SER A 137 -16.16 -40.14 4.69
N GLY A 138 -15.81 -40.35 5.96
CA GLY A 138 -15.70 -41.68 6.54
C GLY A 138 -17.07 -42.36 6.50
N ALA A 139 -17.06 -43.63 6.14
CA ALA A 139 -18.15 -44.59 6.31
C ALA A 139 -17.77 -45.56 7.43
#